data_AF-A0A094ZDG8-F1
#
_entry.id   AF-A0A094ZDG8-F1
#
_cell.length_a   1.000
_cell.length_b   1.000
_cell.length_c   1.000
_cell.angle_alpha   90.00
_cell.angle_beta   90.00
_cell.angle_gamma   90.00
#
_symmetry.space_group_name_H-M   'P 1'
#
loop_
_entity.id
_entity.type
_entity.pdbx_description
1 polymer ?
#
loop_
_entity_poly.entity_id
_entity_poly.type
_entity_poly.pdbx_seq_one_letter_code
_entity_poly.pdbx_strand_id
1 'polypeptide(L)'
;MTGNQKKYVYLPDVYSKHRLSLCVQELSKLCSAIPAALVLLIISWSYYVVTFVVIQDLITSTFLLCCAFTLSLLSAVFALALLILLLFHTYLIFKNKSTLEYFRPPNFRGNSHRIYGFNLGWKNNFLQIFGSDVKHWLLPVFSR
;
A
#
# COMPACT_ATOMS: atom_id res chain seq x y z
N MET A 1 -7.53 10.55 -42.71
CA MET A 1 -6.84 10.14 -41.47
C MET A 1 -7.76 10.44 -40.29
N THR A 2 -8.66 9.51 -40.00
CA THR A 2 -9.73 9.65 -39.01
C THR A 2 -9.18 9.39 -37.60
N GLY A 3 -8.92 10.45 -36.85
CA GLY A 3 -8.47 10.40 -35.46
C GLY A 3 -9.55 9.83 -34.55
N ASN A 4 -9.33 8.60 -34.09
CA ASN A 4 -10.24 7.87 -33.21
C ASN A 4 -10.19 8.47 -31.79
N GLN A 5 -11.11 9.39 -31.47
CA GLN A 5 -11.27 10.00 -30.15
C GLN A 5 -11.90 8.98 -29.19
N LYS A 6 -11.07 8.19 -28.49
CA LYS A 6 -11.54 7.32 -27.41
C LYS A 6 -12.08 8.19 -26.25
N LYS A 7 -13.41 8.29 -26.14
CA LYS A 7 -14.13 8.88 -25.01
C LYS A 7 -13.84 8.06 -23.74
N TYR A 8 -13.07 8.61 -22.81
CA TYR A 8 -12.94 8.06 -21.48
C TYR A 8 -14.14 8.51 -20.63
N VAL A 9 -15.04 7.58 -20.33
CA VAL A 9 -16.21 7.77 -19.48
C VAL A 9 -15.73 7.89 -18.02
N TYR A 10 -15.99 9.02 -17.37
CA TYR A 10 -15.82 9.20 -15.93
C TYR A 10 -16.86 8.34 -15.20
N LEU A 11 -16.41 7.33 -14.44
CA LEU A 11 -17.31 6.56 -13.57
C LEU A 11 -17.73 7.40 -12.35
N PRO A 12 -19.03 7.38 -11.95
CA PRO A 12 -19.54 8.15 -10.83
C PRO A 12 -19.23 7.50 -9.47
N ASP A 13 -18.97 8.36 -8.49
CA ASP A 13 -18.53 8.12 -7.09
C ASP A 13 -19.49 7.28 -6.22
N VAL A 14 -20.66 6.92 -6.74
CA VAL A 14 -21.76 6.29 -5.98
C VAL A 14 -21.48 4.82 -5.65
N TYR A 15 -20.77 4.09 -6.51
CA TYR A 15 -20.45 2.67 -6.30
C TYR A 15 -19.42 2.45 -5.17
N SER A 16 -18.56 3.44 -4.92
CA SER A 16 -17.55 3.46 -3.84
C SER A 16 -18.20 3.55 -2.46
N LYS A 17 -19.22 4.40 -2.32
CA LYS A 17 -19.89 4.69 -1.04
C LYS A 17 -20.66 3.51 -0.45
N HIS A 18 -21.23 2.63 -1.29
CA HIS A 18 -21.96 1.44 -0.85
C HIS A 18 -21.04 0.32 -0.33
N ARG A 19 -19.82 0.19 -0.89
CA ARG A 19 -18.80 -0.72 -0.33
C ARG A 19 -18.26 -0.21 1.01
N LEU A 20 -18.21 1.12 1.15
CA LEU A 20 -17.74 1.79 2.36
C LEU A 20 -18.68 1.56 3.56
N SER A 21 -20.00 1.59 3.38
CA SER A 21 -20.96 1.32 4.47
C SER A 21 -20.94 -0.13 4.96
N LEU A 22 -20.72 -1.10 4.05
CA LEU A 22 -20.52 -2.50 4.40
C LEU A 22 -19.26 -2.68 5.28
N CYS A 23 -18.19 -1.96 4.94
CA CYS A 23 -16.95 -1.93 5.73
C CYS A 23 -17.16 -1.35 7.13
N VAL A 24 -18.04 -0.35 7.28
CA VAL A 24 -18.35 0.30 8.57
C VAL A 24 -19.14 -0.64 9.51
N GLN A 25 -20.00 -1.50 8.97
CA GLN A 25 -20.72 -2.51 9.77
C GLN A 25 -19.82 -3.64 10.26
N GLU A 26 -18.83 -4.05 9.46
CA GLU A 26 -17.82 -5.02 9.93
C GLU A 26 -16.87 -4.38 10.96
N LEU A 27 -16.60 -3.07 10.82
CA LEU A 27 -15.80 -2.29 11.77
C LEU A 27 -16.48 -2.14 13.15
N SER A 28 -17.80 -2.06 13.21
CA SER A 28 -18.51 -1.94 14.51
C SER A 28 -18.48 -3.22 15.33
N LYS A 29 -18.54 -4.39 14.67
CA LYS A 29 -18.36 -5.71 15.30
C LYS A 29 -16.95 -5.88 15.85
N LEU A 30 -15.95 -5.40 15.09
CA LEU A 30 -14.56 -5.34 15.56
C LEU A 30 -14.43 -4.46 16.80
N CYS A 31 -15.15 -3.33 16.84
CA CYS A 31 -15.12 -2.37 17.95
C CYS A 31 -15.66 -2.95 19.27
N SER A 32 -16.71 -3.78 19.23
CA SER A 32 -17.23 -4.46 20.43
C SER A 32 -16.32 -5.55 20.97
N ALA A 33 -15.41 -6.10 20.15
CA ALA A 33 -14.45 -7.10 20.56
C ALA A 33 -13.17 -6.49 21.18
N ILE A 34 -12.97 -5.17 21.03
CA ILE A 34 -11.80 -4.44 21.54
C ILE A 34 -11.63 -4.60 23.06
N PRO A 35 -12.62 -4.35 23.94
CA PRO A 35 -12.40 -4.44 25.39
C PRO A 35 -12.03 -5.86 25.86
N ALA A 36 -12.63 -6.90 25.26
CA ALA A 36 -12.27 -8.28 25.56
C ALA A 36 -10.87 -8.64 25.06
N ALA A 37 -10.50 -8.18 23.86
CA ALA A 37 -9.16 -8.36 23.30
C ALA A 37 -8.09 -7.65 24.15
N LEU A 38 -8.40 -6.47 24.71
CA LEU A 38 -7.51 -5.74 25.61
C LEU A 38 -7.28 -6.48 26.93
N VAL A 39 -8.31 -7.06 27.53
CA VAL A 39 -8.18 -7.86 28.77
C VAL A 39 -7.36 -9.13 28.54
N LEU A 40 -7.60 -9.83 27.42
CA LEU A 40 -6.80 -11.00 27.05
C LEU A 40 -5.36 -10.62 26.73
N LEU A 41 -5.12 -9.46 26.12
CA LEU A 41 -3.77 -8.93 25.92
C LEU A 41 -3.06 -8.62 27.24
N ILE A 42 -3.76 -8.03 28.22
CA ILE A 42 -3.19 -7.71 29.53
C ILE A 42 -2.82 -8.98 30.30
N ILE A 43 -3.69 -10.00 30.27
CA ILE A 43 -3.43 -11.31 30.91
C ILE A 43 -2.31 -12.06 30.17
N SER A 44 -2.32 -12.03 28.84
CA SER A 44 -1.25 -12.62 28.02
C SER A 44 0.09 -11.93 28.27
N TRP A 45 0.08 -10.61 28.48
CA TRP A 45 1.27 -9.82 28.77
C TRP A 45 1.82 -10.11 30.17
N SER A 46 0.96 -10.21 31.19
CA SER A 46 1.41 -10.56 32.54
C SER A 46 1.98 -11.97 32.62
N TYR A 47 1.39 -12.93 31.90
CA TYR A 47 1.93 -14.29 31.73
C TYR A 47 3.28 -14.29 30.97
N TYR A 48 3.41 -13.46 29.92
CA TYR A 48 4.65 -13.31 29.17
C TYR A 48 5.78 -12.72 30.03
N VAL A 49 5.50 -11.73 30.89
CA VAL A 49 6.53 -11.09 31.73
C VAL A 49 7.08 -12.06 32.78
N VAL A 50 6.24 -12.89 33.41
CA VAL A 50 6.70 -13.87 34.40
C VAL A 50 7.51 -15.00 33.74
N THR A 51 7.07 -15.47 32.58
CA THR A 51 7.84 -16.46 31.80
C THR A 51 9.15 -15.85 31.27
N PHE A 52 9.13 -14.60 30.82
CA PHE A 52 10.31 -13.87 30.34
C PHE A 52 11.35 -13.61 31.43
N VAL A 53 10.94 -13.28 32.66
CA VAL A 53 11.87 -13.03 33.77
C VAL A 53 12.55 -14.32 34.27
N VAL A 54 11.86 -15.46 34.17
CA VAL A 54 12.43 -16.79 34.45
C VAL A 54 13.25 -17.34 33.27
N ILE A 55 12.86 -17.03 32.03
CA ILE A 55 13.62 -17.37 30.81
C ILE A 55 14.83 -16.46 30.65
N GLN A 56 14.79 -15.28 31.29
CA GLN A 56 15.85 -14.30 31.24
C GLN A 56 17.11 -15.08 31.50
N ASP A 57 17.19 -15.97 32.53
CA ASP A 57 18.29 -16.89 32.98
C ASP A 57 19.25 -17.45 31.90
N LEU A 58 20.20 -16.67 31.38
CA LEU A 58 20.33 -15.25 31.70
C LEU A 58 20.67 -14.33 30.53
N ILE A 59 21.56 -14.76 29.64
CA ILE A 59 22.37 -13.78 28.90
C ILE A 59 22.54 -14.13 27.40
N THR A 60 22.51 -15.42 27.02
CA THR A 60 22.69 -15.85 25.63
C THR A 60 21.37 -15.86 24.85
N SER A 61 20.29 -16.29 25.49
CA SER A 61 18.91 -16.27 24.98
C SER A 61 18.37 -14.83 24.90
N THR A 62 18.69 -13.98 25.87
CA THR A 62 18.32 -12.55 25.90
C THR A 62 19.04 -11.74 24.82
N PHE A 63 20.33 -11.97 24.57
CA PHE A 63 21.02 -11.32 23.43
C PHE A 63 20.39 -11.73 22.09
N LEU A 64 20.15 -13.03 21.88
CA LEU A 64 19.48 -13.53 20.67
C LEU A 64 18.03 -13.04 20.54
N LEU A 65 17.30 -12.92 21.64
CA LEU A 65 15.93 -12.42 21.67
C LEU A 65 15.87 -10.91 21.41
N CYS A 66 16.80 -10.13 21.96
CA CYS A 66 16.96 -8.70 21.65
C CYS A 66 17.36 -8.49 20.18
N CYS A 67 18.27 -9.31 19.64
CA CYS A 67 18.59 -9.30 18.22
C CYS A 67 17.37 -9.68 17.35
N ALA A 68 16.66 -10.75 17.68
CA ALA A 68 15.46 -11.17 16.95
C ALA A 68 14.34 -10.12 17.01
N PHE A 69 14.15 -9.47 18.16
CA PHE A 69 13.18 -8.41 18.36
C PHE A 69 13.57 -7.15 17.56
N THR A 70 14.83 -6.71 17.63
CA THR A 70 15.31 -5.55 16.87
C THR A 70 15.31 -5.81 15.37
N LEU A 71 15.66 -7.01 14.90
CA LEU A 71 15.55 -7.42 13.50
C LEU A 71 14.08 -7.48 13.05
N SER A 72 13.17 -7.98 13.88
CA SER A 72 11.74 -8.00 13.56
C SER A 72 11.15 -6.60 13.50
N LEU A 73 11.53 -5.70 14.42
CA LEU A 73 11.14 -4.31 14.37
C LEU A 73 11.72 -3.59 13.16
N LEU A 74 13.01 -3.78 12.88
CA LEU A 74 13.67 -3.21 11.71
C LEU A 74 13.02 -3.71 10.42
N SER A 75 12.76 -5.02 10.33
CA SER A 75 12.05 -5.63 9.21
C SER A 75 10.62 -5.10 9.10
N ALA A 76 9.91 -4.88 10.21
CA ALA A 76 8.54 -4.35 10.20
C ALA A 76 8.50 -2.89 9.75
N VAL A 77 9.40 -2.04 10.26
CA VAL A 77 9.52 -0.64 9.85
C VAL A 77 9.94 -0.55 8.39
N PHE A 78 10.88 -1.40 7.96
CA PHE A 78 11.31 -1.47 6.57
C PHE A 78 10.19 -1.97 5.64
N ALA A 79 9.46 -3.01 6.03
CA ALA A 79 8.30 -3.51 5.30
C ALA A 79 7.20 -2.44 5.21
N LEU A 80 6.94 -1.70 6.29
CA LEU A 80 5.98 -0.59 6.30
C LEU A 80 6.43 0.54 5.37
N ALA A 81 7.71 0.90 5.37
CA ALA A 81 8.28 1.90 4.47
C ALA A 81 8.15 1.46 3.00
N LEU A 82 8.51 0.22 2.69
CA LEU A 82 8.33 -0.37 1.35
C LEU A 82 6.86 -0.44 0.94
N LEU A 83 5.94 -0.75 1.86
CA LEU A 83 4.51 -0.79 1.59
C LEU A 83 3.99 0.59 1.20
N ILE A 84 4.31 1.63 1.98
CA ILE A 84 3.92 3.00 1.67
C ILE A 84 4.50 3.44 0.33
N LEU A 85 5.78 3.14 0.09
CA LEU A 85 6.46 3.46 -1.18
C LEU A 85 5.81 2.71 -2.36
N LEU A 86 5.53 1.42 -2.20
CA LEU A 86 4.90 0.60 -3.22
C LEU A 86 3.49 1.09 -3.55
N LEU A 87 2.68 1.43 -2.54
CA LEU A 87 1.35 1.99 -2.73
C LEU A 87 1.42 3.34 -3.46
N PHE A 88 2.38 4.19 -3.08
CA PHE A 88 2.61 5.47 -3.74
C PHE A 88 3.01 5.30 -5.21
N HIS A 89 3.97 4.43 -5.50
CA HIS A 89 4.39 4.15 -6.88
C HIS A 89 3.29 3.47 -7.69
N THR A 90 2.51 2.57 -7.09
CA THR A 90 1.35 1.93 -7.74
C THR A 90 0.30 2.97 -8.12
N TYR A 91 0.03 3.94 -7.23
CA TYR A 91 -0.84 5.08 -7.53
C TYR A 91 -0.31 5.93 -8.70
N LEU A 92 0.99 6.21 -8.73
CA LEU A 92 1.65 6.93 -9.81
C LEU A 92 1.56 6.20 -11.16
N ILE A 93 1.81 4.89 -11.18
CA ILE A 93 1.66 4.01 -12.35
C ILE A 93 0.22 4.11 -12.90
N PHE A 94 -0.79 3.98 -12.04
CA PHE A 94 -2.19 4.06 -12.49
C PHE A 94 -2.61 5.43 -13.00
N LYS A 95 -1.94 6.51 -12.57
CA LYS A 95 -2.21 7.87 -13.04
C LYS A 95 -1.29 8.31 -14.18
N ASN A 96 -0.35 7.46 -14.59
CA ASN A 96 0.71 7.77 -15.54
C ASN A 96 1.41 9.09 -15.19
N LYS A 97 1.87 9.17 -13.93
CA LYS A 97 2.57 10.34 -13.40
C LYS A 97 3.91 9.93 -12.85
N SER A 98 4.94 10.70 -13.16
CA SER A 98 6.23 10.55 -12.46
C SER A 98 6.20 11.18 -11.07
N THR A 99 7.13 10.80 -10.19
CA THR A 99 7.28 11.43 -8.87
C THR A 99 7.55 12.93 -9.00
N LEU A 100 8.34 13.34 -10.01
CA LEU A 100 8.59 14.76 -10.27
C LEU A 100 7.31 15.48 -10.72
N GLU A 101 6.51 14.86 -11.59
CA GLU A 101 5.23 15.42 -12.04
C GLU A 101 4.19 15.51 -10.92
N TYR A 102 4.28 14.63 -9.91
CA TYR A 102 3.45 14.73 -8.71
C TYR A 102 3.80 15.98 -7.89
N PHE A 103 5.09 16.29 -7.70
CA PHE A 103 5.52 17.49 -6.98
C PHE A 103 5.41 18.78 -7.81
N ARG A 104 5.62 18.68 -9.12
CA ARG A 104 5.63 19.82 -10.05
C ARG A 104 4.83 19.46 -11.30
N PRO A 105 3.61 20.01 -11.46
CA PRO A 105 2.79 19.74 -12.63
C PRO A 105 3.53 20.14 -13.93
N PRO A 106 3.45 19.31 -14.98
CA PRO A 106 4.08 19.63 -16.27
C PRO A 106 3.35 20.78 -16.98
N ASN A 107 4.13 21.67 -17.60
CA ASN A 107 3.62 22.81 -18.34
C ASN A 107 3.38 22.43 -19.81
N PHE A 108 2.11 22.34 -20.21
CA PHE A 108 1.74 22.09 -21.61
C PHE A 108 1.58 23.42 -22.38
N ARG A 109 2.11 23.49 -23.60
CA ARG A 109 1.88 24.64 -24.50
C ARG A 109 0.39 24.71 -24.86
N GLY A 110 -0.25 25.83 -24.52
CA GLY A 110 -1.62 26.14 -24.95
C GLY A 110 -2.76 25.84 -23.97
N ASN A 111 -2.48 25.26 -22.78
CA ASN A 111 -3.43 25.21 -21.67
C ASN A 111 -2.69 24.99 -20.34
N SER A 112 -2.78 25.99 -19.47
CA SER A 112 -2.18 25.99 -18.14
C SER A 112 -2.76 24.87 -17.27
N HIS A 113 -1.90 24.09 -16.61
CA HIS A 113 -2.25 23.10 -15.57
C HIS A 113 -3.23 21.96 -15.93
N ARG A 114 -2.91 21.15 -16.95
CA ARG A 114 -3.53 19.81 -17.05
C ARG A 114 -2.83 18.82 -16.11
N ILE A 115 -3.30 18.77 -14.86
CA ILE A 115 -2.82 17.86 -13.80
C ILE A 115 -2.84 16.38 -14.24
N TYR A 116 -3.63 16.01 -15.24
CA TYR A 116 -3.74 14.64 -15.77
C TYR A 116 -3.37 14.54 -17.26
N GLY A 117 -2.46 15.39 -17.75
CA GLY A 117 -2.14 15.49 -19.18
C GLY A 117 -1.66 14.18 -19.85
N PHE A 118 -1.09 13.25 -19.09
CA PHE A 118 -0.58 11.96 -19.59
C PHE A 118 -1.48 10.75 -19.25
N ASN A 119 -2.60 10.95 -18.56
CA ASN A 119 -3.45 9.84 -18.11
C ASN A 119 -4.35 9.32 -19.24
N LEU A 120 -4.16 8.07 -19.67
CA LEU A 120 -4.91 7.38 -20.72
C LEU A 120 -5.92 6.35 -20.17
N GLY A 121 -6.17 6.36 -18.86
CA GLY A 121 -6.98 5.37 -18.14
C GLY A 121 -6.16 4.23 -17.55
N TRP A 122 -6.62 3.67 -16.42
CA TRP A 122 -5.83 2.74 -15.58
C TRP A 122 -5.23 1.54 -16.33
N LYS A 123 -5.99 0.88 -17.22
CA LYS A 123 -5.51 -0.27 -18.00
C LYS A 123 -4.42 0.14 -19.00
N ASN A 124 -4.64 1.22 -19.74
CA ASN A 124 -3.69 1.66 -20.77
C ASN A 124 -2.39 2.18 -20.15
N ASN A 125 -2.49 2.86 -19.00
CA ASN A 125 -1.33 3.33 -18.25
C ASN A 125 -0.50 2.16 -17.72
N PHE A 126 -1.15 1.12 -17.18
CA PHE A 126 -0.45 -0.08 -16.72
C PHE A 126 0.25 -0.83 -17.86
N LEU A 127 -0.45 -1.00 -19.00
CA LEU A 127 0.12 -1.63 -20.19
C LEU A 127 1.28 -0.84 -20.80
N GLN A 128 1.31 0.49 -20.65
CA GLN A 128 2.44 1.32 -21.10
C GLN A 128 3.72 1.04 -20.33
N ILE A 129 3.61 0.59 -19.07
CA ILE A 129 4.76 0.39 -18.17
C ILE A 129 5.20 -1.07 -18.15
N PHE A 130 4.23 -2.01 -18.15
CA PHE A 130 4.51 -3.45 -18.08
C PHE A 130 4.47 -4.16 -19.44
N GLY A 131 4.00 -3.50 -20.50
CA GLY A 131 3.80 -4.08 -21.83
C GLY A 131 2.54 -4.94 -21.92
N SER A 132 2.20 -5.37 -23.14
CA SER A 132 1.02 -6.22 -23.40
C SER A 132 1.20 -7.67 -22.94
N ASP A 133 2.44 -8.13 -22.82
CA ASP A 133 2.77 -9.52 -22.56
C ASP A 133 2.82 -9.81 -21.06
N VAL A 134 1.78 -10.49 -20.55
CA VAL A 134 1.63 -10.85 -19.13
C VAL A 134 2.81 -11.66 -18.59
N LYS A 135 3.49 -12.44 -19.45
CA LYS A 135 4.67 -13.25 -19.07
C LYS A 135 5.85 -12.39 -18.62
N HIS A 136 5.97 -11.17 -19.15
CA HIS A 136 7.08 -10.26 -18.83
C HIS A 136 6.77 -9.36 -17.63
N TRP A 137 5.55 -9.40 -17.08
CA TRP A 137 5.19 -8.54 -15.95
C TRP A 137 5.93 -8.87 -14.65
N LEU A 138 6.33 -10.13 -14.46
CA LEU A 138 7.05 -10.61 -13.28
C LEU A 138 8.55 -10.83 -13.51
N LEU A 139 8.99 -10.72 -14.77
CA LEU A 139 10.39 -10.91 -15.14
C LEU A 139 11.07 -9.55 -15.21
N PRO A 140 12.29 -9.39 -14.65
CA PRO A 140 13.05 -8.14 -14.75
C PRO A 140 13.69 -8.01 -16.14
N VAL A 141 12.86 -8.09 -17.19
CA VAL A 141 13.24 -7.94 -18.59
C VAL A 141 12.43 -6.81 -19.18
N PHE A 142 13.09 -5.99 -20.00
CA PHE A 142 12.44 -4.85 -20.63
C PHE A 142 11.36 -5.36 -21.61
N SER A 143 10.08 -5.10 -21.29
CA SER A 143 8.97 -5.35 -22.20
C SER A 143 8.82 -4.14 -23.14
N ARG A 144 8.78 -4.42 -24.45
CA ARG A 144 8.67 -3.41 -25.50
C ARG A 144 7.24 -3.24 -25.96
#